data_AF-A0A962B9R4-F1
#
_entry.id   AF-A0A962B9R4-F1
#
_cell.length_a   1.000
_cell.length_b   1.000
_cell.length_c   1.000
_cell.angle_alpha   90.00
_cell.angle_beta   90.00
_cell.angle_gamma   90.00
#
_symmetry.space_group_name_H-M   'P 1'
#
loop_
_entity.id
_entity.type
_entity.pdbx_description
1 polymer ?
#
loop_
_entity_poly.entity_id
_entity_poly.type
_entity_poly.pdbx_seq_one_letter_code
_entity_poly.pdbx_strand_id
1 'polypeptide(L)'
;MNRTPLSVVLLFGALVSAPCLAQVPDHYENLKVLPADIGKRELVAVMREFAGALGVRCNHCHVGPDNLLDMDFATDEKPEKVVAREMMRMVDRLNTETLAAMSFPEARQVEVQCVTCHRGVAVPMRIEQVLSQAIAERGVDEALSHYLALKSRYAGRASYDFGVPPLTTVADQLARGGDMDGALTVARFAAAQFPDLAWPHMVLGNLLAQHGDRPQAEAAFQRVLELEPDNLQARGALQRLQGEPTP
;
A
#
# COMPACT_ATOMS: atom_id res chain seq x y z
N MET A 1 -61.02 -59.28 12.96
CA MET A 1 -60.66 -58.24 11.97
C MET A 1 -59.30 -57.66 12.35
N ASN A 2 -58.37 -57.73 11.41
CA ASN A 2 -56.94 -57.42 11.50
C ASN A 2 -56.60 -56.05 12.12
N ARG A 3 -55.55 -56.03 12.94
CA ARG A 3 -54.67 -54.87 13.07
C ARG A 3 -53.22 -55.35 12.90
N THR A 4 -52.66 -55.08 11.74
CA THR A 4 -51.24 -55.27 11.43
C THR A 4 -50.40 -54.23 12.20
N PRO A 5 -49.21 -54.57 12.73
CA PRO A 5 -48.29 -53.57 13.24
C PRO A 5 -47.43 -53.05 12.09
N LEU A 6 -47.40 -51.72 11.91
CA LEU A 6 -46.45 -51.03 11.04
C LEU A 6 -45.05 -51.16 11.65
N SER A 7 -44.14 -51.86 10.97
CA SER A 7 -42.71 -51.81 11.28
C SER A 7 -42.11 -50.61 10.56
N VAL A 8 -41.73 -49.57 11.31
CA VAL A 8 -40.96 -48.43 10.81
C VAL A 8 -39.50 -48.86 10.76
N VAL A 9 -38.98 -49.12 9.56
CA VAL A 9 -37.54 -49.33 9.33
C VAL A 9 -36.89 -47.95 9.26
N LEU A 10 -36.19 -47.56 10.33
CA LEU A 10 -35.30 -46.40 10.35
C LEU A 10 -34.01 -46.76 9.60
N LEU A 11 -33.91 -46.37 8.33
CA LEU A 11 -32.64 -46.36 7.61
C LEU A 11 -31.76 -45.24 8.18
N PHE A 12 -30.77 -45.60 8.99
CA PHE A 12 -29.63 -44.74 9.29
C PHE A 12 -28.77 -44.64 8.02
N GLY A 13 -29.03 -43.62 7.21
CA GLY A 13 -28.14 -43.24 6.12
C GLY A 13 -26.82 -42.73 6.71
N ALA A 14 -25.76 -43.52 6.60
CA ALA A 14 -24.41 -43.06 6.89
C ALA A 14 -24.03 -41.98 5.88
N LEU A 15 -24.12 -40.71 6.30
CA LEU A 15 -23.51 -39.59 5.60
C LEU A 15 -21.99 -39.77 5.66
N VAL A 16 -21.44 -40.36 4.60
CA VAL A 16 -19.99 -40.34 4.37
C VAL A 16 -19.63 -38.91 4.00
N SER A 17 -19.17 -38.14 4.98
CA SER A 17 -18.56 -36.84 4.72
C SER A 17 -17.23 -37.08 3.98
N ALA A 18 -17.26 -36.98 2.65
CA ALA A 18 -16.05 -36.87 1.87
C ALA A 18 -15.31 -35.60 2.33
N PRO A 19 -14.05 -35.68 2.78
CA PRO A 19 -13.30 -34.51 3.17
C PRO A 19 -13.02 -33.69 1.91
N CYS A 20 -13.79 -32.63 1.70
CA CYS A 20 -13.53 -31.62 0.69
C CYS A 20 -12.31 -30.81 1.13
N LEU A 21 -11.12 -31.35 0.88
CA LEU A 21 -9.89 -30.58 0.94
C LEU A 21 -9.63 -30.10 -0.48
N ALA A 22 -9.84 -28.81 -0.72
CA ALA A 22 -9.36 -28.15 -1.93
C ALA A 22 -7.83 -28.32 -1.97
N GLN A 23 -7.34 -29.22 -2.81
CA GLN A 23 -5.93 -29.62 -2.87
C GLN A 23 -5.28 -29.06 -4.13
N VAL A 24 -4.09 -28.48 -3.95
CA VAL A 24 -3.18 -28.19 -5.06
C VAL A 24 -2.78 -29.52 -5.73
N PRO A 25 -2.65 -29.58 -7.06
CA PRO A 25 -2.24 -30.79 -7.77
C PRO A 25 -0.94 -31.43 -7.22
N ASP A 26 -0.77 -32.74 -7.44
CA ASP A 26 0.47 -33.46 -7.09
C ASP A 26 1.51 -33.43 -8.21
N HIS A 27 1.12 -32.95 -9.40
CA HIS A 27 2.00 -32.76 -10.55
C HIS A 27 1.98 -31.28 -10.96
N TYR A 28 3.15 -30.75 -11.29
CA TYR A 28 3.34 -29.34 -11.68
C TYR A 28 3.90 -29.25 -13.08
N GLU A 29 3.37 -28.30 -13.84
CA GLU A 29 3.86 -27.97 -15.17
C GLU A 29 4.22 -26.49 -15.23
N ASN A 30 5.07 -26.14 -16.19
CA ASN A 30 5.41 -24.75 -16.49
C ASN A 30 6.08 -23.97 -15.33
N LEU A 31 6.89 -24.66 -14.53
CA LEU A 31 7.84 -24.05 -13.59
C LEU A 31 9.06 -23.54 -14.39
N LYS A 32 9.22 -22.22 -14.46
CA LYS A 32 10.29 -21.55 -15.26
C LYS A 32 11.41 -20.90 -14.43
N VAL A 33 11.21 -20.81 -13.11
CA VAL A 33 12.14 -20.13 -12.17
C VAL A 33 12.40 -21.03 -10.97
N LEU A 34 11.33 -21.60 -10.39
CA LEU A 34 11.45 -22.61 -9.35
C LEU A 34 11.98 -23.94 -9.93
N PRO A 35 12.68 -24.75 -9.12
CA PRO A 35 13.12 -26.09 -9.51
C PRO A 35 11.95 -26.96 -9.97
N ALA A 36 12.18 -27.77 -11.01
CA ALA A 36 11.17 -28.66 -11.56
C ALA A 36 10.81 -29.82 -10.59
N ASP A 37 11.71 -30.17 -9.68
CA ASP A 37 11.59 -31.22 -8.68
C ASP A 37 11.17 -30.72 -7.28
N ILE A 38 10.76 -29.45 -7.16
CA ILE A 38 10.31 -28.85 -5.91
C ILE A 38 9.17 -29.66 -5.25
N GLY A 39 9.26 -29.86 -3.95
CA GLY A 39 8.25 -30.59 -3.19
C GLY A 39 6.93 -29.81 -3.07
N LYS A 40 5.79 -30.51 -3.09
CA LYS A 40 4.44 -29.91 -2.96
C LYS A 40 4.31 -28.89 -1.84
N ARG A 41 4.78 -29.24 -0.64
CA ARG A 41 4.67 -28.36 0.53
C ARG A 41 5.46 -27.07 0.36
N GLU A 42 6.64 -27.16 -0.23
CA GLU A 42 7.53 -26.04 -0.47
C GLU A 42 6.97 -25.12 -1.54
N LEU A 43 6.51 -25.68 -2.68
CA LEU A 43 5.85 -24.90 -3.72
C LEU A 43 4.63 -24.14 -3.18
N VAL A 44 3.79 -24.80 -2.39
CA VAL A 44 2.61 -24.15 -1.78
C VAL A 44 3.03 -23.08 -0.77
N ALA A 45 4.12 -23.26 -0.02
CA ALA A 45 4.64 -22.25 0.89
C ALA A 45 5.10 -21.01 0.12
N VAL A 46 5.86 -21.17 -0.97
CA VAL A 46 6.29 -20.07 -1.85
C VAL A 46 5.08 -19.30 -2.41
N MET A 47 4.07 -20.01 -2.92
CA MET A 47 2.87 -19.34 -3.47
C MET A 47 2.08 -18.58 -2.40
N ARG A 48 2.02 -19.10 -1.17
CA ARG A 48 1.38 -18.42 -0.04
C ARG A 48 2.17 -17.18 0.41
N GLU A 49 3.49 -17.25 0.37
CA GLU A 49 4.34 -16.10 0.64
C GLU A 49 4.09 -14.98 -0.39
N PHE A 50 4.03 -15.30 -1.67
CA PHE A 50 3.69 -14.33 -2.72
C PHE A 50 2.31 -13.71 -2.49
N ALA A 51 1.30 -14.54 -2.24
CA ALA A 51 -0.07 -14.06 -1.97
C ALA A 51 -0.12 -13.12 -0.76
N GLY A 52 0.57 -13.49 0.34
CA GLY A 52 0.64 -12.68 1.55
C GLY A 52 1.40 -11.36 1.34
N ALA A 53 2.55 -11.41 0.67
CA ALA A 53 3.38 -10.25 0.39
C ALA A 53 2.67 -9.21 -0.48
N LEU A 54 1.92 -9.65 -1.50
CA LEU A 54 1.19 -8.78 -2.42
C LEU A 54 -0.22 -8.43 -1.93
N GLY A 55 -0.75 -9.13 -0.92
CA GLY A 55 -2.11 -8.93 -0.42
C GLY A 55 -3.20 -9.39 -1.39
N VAL A 56 -2.92 -10.45 -2.16
CA VAL A 56 -3.80 -10.98 -3.22
C VAL A 56 -4.17 -12.44 -2.99
N ARG A 57 -5.15 -12.94 -3.74
CA ARG A 57 -5.53 -14.37 -3.76
C ARG A 57 -4.95 -15.06 -5.00
N CYS A 58 -4.98 -16.40 -5.01
CA CYS A 58 -4.38 -17.20 -6.08
C CYS A 58 -4.91 -16.85 -7.49
N ASN A 59 -6.19 -16.51 -7.58
CA ASN A 59 -6.83 -16.07 -8.82
C ASN A 59 -6.34 -14.70 -9.33
N HIS A 60 -5.46 -14.00 -8.61
CA HIS A 60 -4.78 -12.83 -9.14
C HIS A 60 -3.81 -13.21 -10.27
N CYS A 61 -3.03 -14.26 -10.08
CA CYS A 61 -2.04 -14.72 -11.07
C CYS A 61 -2.50 -15.96 -11.85
N HIS A 62 -3.30 -16.83 -11.23
CA HIS A 62 -3.76 -18.06 -11.86
C HIS A 62 -5.16 -17.89 -12.47
N VAL A 63 -5.42 -18.60 -13.57
CA VAL A 63 -6.70 -18.54 -14.27
C VAL A 63 -7.68 -19.48 -13.59
N GLY A 64 -8.91 -19.02 -13.35
CA GLY A 64 -9.94 -19.79 -12.69
C GLY A 64 -10.69 -19.01 -11.61
N PRO A 65 -11.75 -19.60 -11.05
CA PRO A 65 -12.49 -19.04 -9.93
C PRO A 65 -11.62 -18.98 -8.68
N ASP A 66 -12.13 -18.31 -7.66
CA ASP A 66 -11.42 -18.13 -6.40
C ASP A 66 -11.52 -19.36 -5.47
N ASN A 67 -11.18 -20.52 -6.03
CA ASN A 67 -11.10 -21.83 -5.40
C ASN A 67 -9.90 -22.59 -5.99
N LEU A 68 -9.31 -23.53 -5.23
CA LEU A 68 -8.12 -24.26 -5.69
C LEU A 68 -8.42 -25.43 -6.64
N LEU A 69 -9.69 -25.83 -6.78
CA LEU A 69 -10.08 -27.04 -7.51
C LEU A 69 -10.18 -26.79 -9.02
N ASP A 70 -10.71 -25.64 -9.41
CA ASP A 70 -11.01 -25.31 -10.81
C ASP A 70 -10.00 -24.33 -11.41
N MET A 71 -8.80 -24.28 -10.82
CA MET A 71 -7.76 -23.31 -11.18
C MET A 71 -6.73 -23.93 -12.12
N ASP A 72 -6.48 -23.27 -13.24
CA ASP A 72 -5.35 -23.57 -14.12
C ASP A 72 -4.09 -22.88 -13.56
N PHE A 73 -3.27 -23.69 -12.89
CA PHE A 73 -2.00 -23.24 -12.34
C PHE A 73 -0.90 -23.13 -13.40
N ALA A 74 -1.02 -23.81 -14.54
CA ALA A 74 0.05 -23.95 -15.52
C ALA A 74 0.06 -22.81 -16.55
N THR A 75 -1.10 -22.33 -17.00
CA THR A 75 -1.22 -21.28 -18.03
C THR A 75 -0.53 -19.96 -17.65
N ASP A 76 -0.04 -19.24 -18.66
CA ASP A 76 0.57 -17.89 -18.55
C ASP A 76 -0.35 -16.79 -19.11
N GLU A 77 -1.64 -17.07 -19.29
CA GLU A 77 -2.61 -16.14 -19.86
C GLU A 77 -2.68 -14.80 -19.11
N LYS A 78 -2.56 -14.84 -17.78
CA LYS A 78 -2.55 -13.63 -16.94
C LYS A 78 -1.17 -12.98 -16.90
N PRO A 79 -1.04 -11.69 -17.25
CA PRO A 79 0.24 -11.00 -17.27
C PRO A 79 0.91 -10.95 -15.89
N GLU A 80 0.13 -10.96 -14.79
CA GLU A 80 0.62 -10.94 -13.41
C GLU A 80 1.54 -12.12 -13.12
N LYS A 81 1.24 -13.31 -13.67
CA LYS A 81 2.09 -14.50 -13.49
C LYS A 81 3.43 -14.37 -14.22
N VAL A 82 3.43 -13.74 -15.39
CA VAL A 82 4.66 -13.46 -16.15
C VAL A 82 5.50 -12.44 -15.39
N VAL A 83 4.89 -11.36 -14.92
CA VAL A 83 5.55 -10.35 -14.08
C VAL A 83 6.12 -10.97 -12.80
N ALA A 84 5.37 -11.85 -12.13
CA ALA A 84 5.84 -12.51 -10.91
C ALA A 84 7.14 -13.29 -11.13
N ARG A 85 7.31 -13.96 -12.28
CA ARG A 85 8.57 -14.65 -12.61
C ARG A 85 9.75 -13.70 -12.76
N GLU A 86 9.54 -12.55 -13.39
CA GLU A 86 10.60 -11.54 -13.48
C GLU A 86 10.93 -10.94 -12.11
N MET A 87 9.91 -10.74 -11.26
CA MET A 87 10.11 -10.31 -9.87
C MET A 87 10.92 -11.33 -9.06
N MET A 88 10.67 -12.64 -9.24
CA MET A 88 11.46 -13.69 -8.60
C MET A 88 12.93 -13.62 -9.00
N ARG A 89 13.22 -13.47 -10.30
CA ARG A 89 14.61 -13.30 -10.78
C ARG A 89 15.25 -12.02 -10.27
N MET A 90 14.49 -10.93 -10.18
CA MET A 90 14.98 -9.68 -9.62
C MET A 90 15.36 -9.83 -8.14
N VAL A 91 14.49 -10.43 -7.33
CA VAL A 91 14.75 -10.65 -5.89
C VAL A 91 15.94 -11.57 -5.68
N ASP A 92 16.03 -12.68 -6.43
CA ASP A 92 17.16 -13.59 -6.38
C ASP A 92 18.48 -12.87 -6.64
N ARG A 93 18.55 -12.07 -7.71
CA ARG A 93 19.75 -11.28 -8.03
C ARG A 93 20.05 -10.20 -7.00
N LEU A 94 19.03 -9.52 -6.46
CA LEU A 94 19.24 -8.55 -5.38
C LEU A 94 19.91 -9.20 -4.16
N ASN A 95 19.47 -10.40 -3.79
CA ASN A 95 20.03 -11.10 -2.64
C ASN A 95 21.41 -11.69 -2.92
N THR A 96 21.60 -12.33 -4.07
CA THR A 96 22.81 -13.12 -4.37
C THR A 96 23.94 -12.32 -5.01
N GLU A 97 23.63 -11.26 -5.76
CA GLU A 97 24.62 -10.42 -6.44
C GLU A 97 24.85 -9.12 -5.67
N THR A 98 23.78 -8.39 -5.35
CA THR A 98 23.87 -7.02 -4.83
C THR A 98 24.12 -6.99 -3.31
N LEU A 99 23.24 -7.60 -2.52
CA LEU A 99 23.30 -7.55 -1.06
C LEU A 99 24.41 -8.41 -0.49
N ALA A 100 24.70 -9.55 -1.12
CA ALA A 100 25.84 -10.40 -0.73
C ALA A 100 27.20 -9.68 -0.88
N ALA A 101 27.30 -8.70 -1.77
CA ALA A 101 28.50 -7.88 -1.95
C ALA A 101 28.60 -6.68 -0.97
N MET A 102 27.57 -6.46 -0.14
CA MET A 102 27.49 -5.34 0.79
C MET A 102 27.78 -5.80 2.24
N SER A 103 28.31 -4.89 3.04
CA SER A 103 28.53 -5.10 4.48
C SER A 103 27.71 -4.11 5.28
N PHE A 104 26.91 -4.63 6.20
CA PHE A 104 26.07 -3.86 7.11
C PHE A 104 26.59 -4.07 8.54
N PRO A 105 27.20 -3.07 9.20
CA PRO A 105 27.80 -3.25 10.52
C PRO A 105 26.83 -3.80 11.58
N GLU A 106 25.55 -3.44 11.48
CA GLU A 106 24.50 -3.81 12.42
C GLU A 106 23.76 -5.10 12.05
N ALA A 107 24.03 -5.71 10.90
CA ALA A 107 23.31 -6.89 10.42
C ALA A 107 24.25 -7.98 9.88
N ARG A 108 24.07 -9.21 10.38
CA ARG A 108 24.86 -10.36 9.92
C ARG A 108 24.60 -10.70 8.45
N GLN A 109 23.35 -10.57 8.00
CA GLN A 109 22.93 -10.77 6.63
C GLN A 109 21.66 -9.94 6.38
N VAL A 110 21.62 -9.24 5.25
CA VAL A 110 20.45 -8.49 4.80
C VAL A 110 19.89 -9.22 3.59
N GLU A 111 18.58 -9.48 3.62
CA GLU A 111 17.85 -10.14 2.54
C GLU A 111 16.57 -9.36 2.27
N VAL A 112 16.22 -9.25 1.00
CA VAL A 112 14.93 -8.72 0.56
C VAL A 112 14.01 -9.86 0.14
N GLN A 113 12.75 -9.73 0.51
CA GLN A 113 11.66 -10.60 0.06
C GLN A 113 10.59 -9.75 -0.62
N CYS A 114 9.61 -10.41 -1.24
CA CYS A 114 8.48 -9.71 -1.85
C CYS A 114 7.82 -8.75 -0.85
N VAL A 115 7.68 -9.15 0.42
CA VAL A 115 7.07 -8.34 1.48
C VAL A 115 7.87 -7.08 1.80
N THR A 116 9.20 -7.06 1.58
CA THR A 116 10.04 -5.89 1.85
C THR A 116 9.57 -4.67 1.04
N CYS A 117 9.15 -4.90 -0.21
CA CYS A 117 8.63 -3.86 -1.10
C CYS A 117 7.10 -3.81 -1.11
N HIS A 118 6.43 -4.96 -1.25
CA HIS A 118 4.98 -5.01 -1.46
C HIS A 118 4.17 -4.75 -0.21
N ARG A 119 4.58 -5.22 0.97
CA ARG A 119 3.92 -4.92 2.26
C ARG A 119 2.38 -5.05 2.23
N GLY A 120 1.87 -6.04 1.49
CA GLY A 120 0.44 -6.31 1.34
C GLY A 120 -0.27 -5.54 0.22
N VAL A 121 0.46 -4.89 -0.69
CA VAL A 121 -0.08 -4.23 -1.89
C VAL A 121 0.56 -4.78 -3.17
N ALA A 122 -0.28 -5.10 -4.16
CA ALA A 122 0.16 -5.74 -5.40
C ALA A 122 1.09 -4.85 -6.23
N VAL A 123 0.90 -3.53 -6.18
CA VAL A 123 1.76 -2.55 -6.85
C VAL A 123 2.46 -1.70 -5.78
N PRO A 124 3.78 -1.91 -5.54
CA PRO A 124 4.51 -1.32 -4.41
C PRO A 124 4.91 0.13 -4.70
N MET A 125 3.93 1.03 -4.76
CA MET A 125 4.17 2.47 -4.87
C MET A 125 4.12 3.13 -3.50
N ARG A 126 4.89 4.20 -3.32
CA ARG A 126 4.71 5.08 -2.16
C ARG A 126 3.41 5.87 -2.32
N ILE A 127 2.79 6.27 -1.21
CA ILE A 127 1.49 6.94 -1.25
C ILE A 127 1.54 8.26 -2.02
N GLU A 128 2.66 8.99 -1.99
CA GLU A 128 2.87 10.20 -2.78
C GLU A 128 2.71 9.91 -4.27
N GLN A 129 3.29 8.81 -4.76
CA GLN A 129 3.19 8.42 -6.17
C GLN A 129 1.76 8.02 -6.54
N VAL A 130 1.08 7.29 -5.64
CA VAL A 130 -0.33 6.94 -5.83
C VAL A 130 -1.20 8.19 -5.93
N LEU A 131 -0.95 9.18 -5.06
CA LEU A 131 -1.67 10.46 -5.10
C LEU A 131 -1.33 11.26 -6.35
N SER A 132 -0.06 11.42 -6.71
CA SER A 132 0.33 12.14 -7.93
C SER A 132 -0.31 11.54 -9.19
N GLN A 133 -0.37 10.22 -9.32
CA GLN A 133 -1.06 9.55 -10.42
C GLN A 133 -2.57 9.81 -10.39
N ALA A 134 -3.20 9.66 -9.23
CA ALA A 134 -4.62 9.94 -9.08
C ALA A 134 -4.96 11.40 -9.41
N ILE A 135 -4.12 12.36 -9.01
CA ILE A 135 -4.33 13.79 -9.31
C ILE A 135 -4.25 14.02 -10.81
N ALA A 136 -3.25 13.44 -11.49
CA ALA A 136 -3.09 13.59 -12.93
C ALA A 136 -4.25 12.99 -13.74
N GLU A 137 -4.86 11.90 -13.26
CA GLU A 137 -5.93 11.18 -13.96
C GLU A 137 -7.33 11.70 -13.62
N ARG A 138 -7.52 12.13 -12.38
CA ARG A 138 -8.83 12.26 -11.72
C ARG A 138 -8.97 13.53 -10.87
N GLY A 139 -7.92 14.33 -10.76
CA GLY A 139 -7.94 15.57 -9.99
C GLY A 139 -7.76 15.37 -8.48
N VAL A 140 -7.59 16.49 -7.78
CA VAL A 140 -7.17 16.52 -6.36
C VAL A 140 -8.21 15.94 -5.42
N ASP A 141 -9.49 16.28 -5.59
CA ASP A 141 -10.55 15.82 -4.67
C ASP A 141 -10.71 14.30 -4.68
N GLU A 142 -10.63 13.70 -5.86
CA GLU A 142 -10.73 12.25 -6.04
C GLU A 142 -9.47 11.55 -5.49
N ALA A 143 -8.30 12.15 -5.65
CA ALA A 143 -7.06 11.65 -5.06
C ALA A 143 -7.09 11.68 -3.52
N LEU A 144 -7.62 12.74 -2.91
CA LEU A 144 -7.76 12.84 -1.46
C LEU A 144 -8.82 11.88 -0.91
N SER A 145 -9.90 11.64 -1.67
CA SER A 145 -10.86 10.59 -1.35
C SER A 145 -10.20 9.20 -1.40
N HIS A 146 -9.33 8.97 -2.39
CA HIS A 146 -8.54 7.75 -2.49
C HIS A 146 -7.53 7.60 -1.33
N TYR A 147 -6.87 8.68 -0.91
CA TYR A 147 -6.01 8.71 0.29
C TYR A 147 -6.75 8.19 1.52
N LEU A 148 -7.98 8.67 1.76
CA LEU A 148 -8.78 8.27 2.91
C LEU A 148 -9.18 6.79 2.84
N ALA A 149 -9.52 6.29 1.65
CA ALA A 149 -9.81 4.88 1.44
C ALA A 149 -8.57 4.00 1.73
N LEU A 150 -7.38 4.42 1.26
CA LEU A 150 -6.13 3.74 1.56
C LEU A 150 -5.82 3.77 3.07
N LYS A 151 -5.98 4.92 3.72
CA LYS A 151 -5.75 5.09 5.17
C LYS A 151 -6.65 4.17 5.97
N SER A 152 -7.94 4.12 5.65
CA SER A 152 -8.91 3.23 6.30
C SER A 152 -8.49 1.75 6.18
N ARG A 153 -7.99 1.33 5.02
CA ARG A 153 -7.62 -0.06 4.77
C ARG A 153 -6.25 -0.45 5.35
N TYR A 154 -5.26 0.44 5.25
CA TYR A 154 -3.84 0.11 5.42
C TYR A 154 -3.14 0.82 6.58
N ALA A 155 -3.76 1.77 7.26
CA ALA A 155 -3.15 2.40 8.43
C ALA A 155 -2.76 1.34 9.47
N GLY A 156 -1.52 1.43 9.98
CA GLY A 156 -0.96 0.46 10.93
C GLY A 156 -0.49 -0.88 10.32
N ARG A 157 -0.74 -1.13 9.02
CA ARG A 157 -0.25 -2.34 8.30
C ARG A 157 1.12 -2.13 7.65
N ALA A 158 1.67 -0.94 7.82
CA ALA A 158 2.93 -0.49 7.24
C ALA A 158 3.00 -0.54 5.69
N SER A 159 1.88 -0.76 4.99
CA SER A 159 1.84 -0.76 3.53
C SER A 159 2.12 0.63 2.94
N TYR A 160 1.71 1.67 3.65
CA TYR A 160 1.96 3.07 3.29
C TYR A 160 2.35 3.88 4.52
N ASP A 161 3.12 4.94 4.32
CA ASP A 161 3.30 5.99 5.30
C ASP A 161 2.09 6.94 5.25
N PHE A 162 1.35 7.04 6.35
CA PHE A 162 0.25 8.00 6.51
C PHE A 162 0.64 9.15 7.45
N GLY A 163 1.93 9.39 7.65
CA GLY A 163 2.47 10.54 8.35
C GLY A 163 2.35 11.83 7.55
N VAL A 164 3.02 12.88 8.04
CA VAL A 164 2.99 14.22 7.42
C VAL A 164 3.69 14.28 6.06
N PRO A 165 4.91 13.72 5.88
CA PRO A 165 5.72 13.97 4.69
C PRO A 165 5.00 13.71 3.36
N PRO A 166 4.19 12.64 3.21
CA PRO A 166 3.57 12.37 1.93
C PRO A 166 2.64 13.47 1.40
N LEU A 167 1.72 13.97 2.23
CA LEU A 167 0.78 15.02 1.81
C LEU A 167 1.52 16.34 1.56
N THR A 168 2.47 16.70 2.41
CA THR A 168 3.26 17.93 2.21
C THR A 168 4.16 17.85 0.98
N THR A 169 4.66 16.66 0.65
CA THR A 169 5.47 16.43 -0.57
C THR A 169 4.63 16.59 -1.82
N VAL A 170 3.41 16.04 -1.83
CA VAL A 170 2.49 16.19 -2.95
C VAL A 170 2.09 17.66 -3.15
N ALA A 171 1.77 18.38 -2.07
CA ALA A 171 1.45 19.81 -2.15
C ALA A 171 2.62 20.63 -2.76
N ASP A 172 3.85 20.38 -2.31
CA ASP A 172 5.06 21.02 -2.81
C ASP A 172 5.37 20.64 -4.28
N GLN A 173 5.13 19.38 -4.67
CA GLN A 173 5.24 18.94 -6.07
C GLN A 173 4.24 19.67 -6.99
N LEU A 174 2.99 19.83 -6.56
CA LEU A 174 1.97 20.58 -7.31
C LEU A 174 2.35 22.04 -7.47
N ALA A 175 2.79 22.70 -6.39
CA ALA A 175 3.21 24.09 -6.41
C ALA A 175 4.38 24.31 -7.39
N ARG A 176 5.40 23.43 -7.37
CA ARG A 176 6.51 23.44 -8.34
C ARG A 176 6.07 23.14 -9.77
N GLY A 177 5.02 22.34 -9.93
CA GLY A 177 4.39 22.03 -11.22
C GLY A 177 3.52 23.17 -11.76
N GLY A 178 3.31 24.24 -10.98
CA GLY A 178 2.46 25.39 -11.35
C GLY A 178 0.99 25.23 -10.97
N ASP A 179 0.57 24.09 -10.42
CA ASP A 179 -0.78 23.87 -9.91
C ASP A 179 -0.89 24.36 -8.46
N MET A 180 -0.96 25.68 -8.29
CA MET A 180 -1.04 26.31 -6.98
C MET A 180 -2.37 26.02 -6.26
N ASP A 181 -3.47 25.92 -6.99
CA ASP A 181 -4.79 25.64 -6.41
C ASP A 181 -4.86 24.20 -5.87
N GLY A 182 -4.33 23.24 -6.62
CA GLY A 182 -4.16 21.85 -6.16
C GLY A 182 -3.21 21.76 -4.96
N ALA A 183 -2.09 22.49 -5.00
CA ALA A 183 -1.14 22.55 -3.89
C ALA A 183 -1.79 23.05 -2.60
N LEU A 184 -2.56 24.14 -2.66
CA LEU A 184 -3.29 24.68 -1.52
C LEU A 184 -4.35 23.71 -1.01
N THR A 185 -5.05 23.01 -1.91
CA THR A 185 -6.05 22.01 -1.54
C THR A 185 -5.41 20.86 -0.75
N VAL A 186 -4.30 20.30 -1.24
CA VAL A 186 -3.56 19.24 -0.54
C VAL A 186 -2.95 19.75 0.77
N ALA A 187 -2.41 20.97 0.81
CA ALA A 187 -1.82 21.54 2.03
C ALA A 187 -2.85 21.79 3.12
N ARG A 188 -4.04 22.30 2.78
CA ARG A 188 -5.17 22.42 3.73
C ARG A 188 -5.60 21.06 4.24
N PHE A 189 -5.69 20.06 3.36
CA PHE A 189 -6.01 18.70 3.76
C PHE A 189 -4.94 18.13 4.71
N ALA A 190 -3.65 18.35 4.44
CA ALA A 190 -2.56 17.95 5.33
C ALA A 190 -2.69 18.58 6.72
N ALA A 191 -2.91 19.90 6.79
CA ALA A 191 -3.13 20.61 8.04
C ALA A 191 -4.36 20.09 8.82
N ALA A 192 -5.43 19.71 8.11
CA ALA A 192 -6.62 19.11 8.73
C ALA A 192 -6.39 17.67 9.24
N GLN A 193 -5.54 16.88 8.57
CA GLN A 193 -5.17 15.53 9.02
C GLN A 193 -4.23 15.54 10.23
N PHE A 194 -3.49 16.63 10.42
CA PHE A 194 -2.46 16.78 11.46
C PHE A 194 -2.61 18.13 12.18
N PRO A 195 -3.75 18.39 12.85
CA PRO A 195 -4.06 19.71 13.42
C PRO A 195 -3.10 20.14 14.54
N ASP A 196 -2.43 19.18 15.17
CA ASP A 196 -1.56 19.36 16.35
C ASP A 196 -0.07 19.31 16.00
N LEU A 197 0.28 19.26 14.71
CA LEU A 197 1.67 19.31 14.26
C LEU A 197 1.93 20.62 13.53
N ALA A 198 3.04 21.29 13.83
CA ALA A 198 3.31 22.63 13.31
C ALA A 198 3.72 22.61 11.81
N TRP A 199 4.45 21.58 11.38
CA TRP A 199 4.97 21.49 10.00
C TRP A 199 3.91 21.57 8.88
N PRO A 200 2.76 20.86 8.94
CA PRO A 200 1.68 21.02 7.97
C PRO A 200 1.17 22.47 7.84
N HIS A 201 1.02 23.17 8.98
CA HIS A 201 0.60 24.58 9.00
C HIS A 201 1.68 25.51 8.44
N MET A 202 2.96 25.21 8.68
CA MET A 202 4.09 25.91 8.07
C MET A 202 4.06 25.80 6.54
N VAL A 203 3.85 24.59 6.00
CA VAL A 203 3.75 24.36 4.55
C VAL A 203 2.56 25.11 3.96
N LEU A 204 1.39 25.04 4.60
CA LEU A 204 0.21 25.77 4.19
C LEU A 204 0.45 27.29 4.18
N GLY A 205 1.04 27.85 5.25
CA GLY A 205 1.35 29.27 5.34
C GLY A 205 2.30 29.75 4.24
N ASN A 206 3.34 28.97 3.94
CA ASN A 206 4.30 29.30 2.86
C ASN A 206 3.62 29.31 1.49
N LEU A 207 2.77 28.32 1.20
CA LEU A 207 2.03 28.25 -0.07
C LEU A 207 1.00 29.38 -0.20
N LEU A 208 0.29 29.72 0.88
CA LEU A 208 -0.65 30.85 0.90
C LEU A 208 0.06 32.19 0.67
N ALA A 209 1.23 32.39 1.31
CA ALA A 209 2.05 33.57 1.10
C ALA A 209 2.54 33.67 -0.36
N GLN A 210 2.94 32.54 -0.96
CA GLN A 210 3.33 32.48 -2.38
C GLN A 210 2.16 32.77 -3.33
N HIS A 211 0.96 32.27 -3.01
CA HIS A 211 -0.26 32.53 -3.78
C HIS A 211 -0.78 33.97 -3.62
N GLY A 212 -0.35 34.68 -2.57
CA GLY A 212 -0.74 36.07 -2.29
C GLY A 212 -1.90 36.20 -1.30
N ASP A 213 -2.39 35.11 -0.72
CA ASP A 213 -3.42 35.11 0.32
C ASP A 213 -2.80 35.38 1.69
N ARG A 214 -2.43 36.65 1.91
CA ARG A 214 -1.77 37.10 3.14
C ARG A 214 -2.60 36.81 4.40
N PRO A 215 -3.93 37.09 4.45
CA PRO A 215 -4.72 36.85 5.65
C PRO A 215 -4.70 35.37 6.08
N GLN A 216 -4.86 34.43 5.14
CA GLN A 216 -4.81 33.01 5.49
C GLN A 216 -3.38 32.55 5.80
N ALA A 217 -2.36 33.11 5.14
CA ALA A 217 -0.96 32.81 5.45
C ALA A 217 -0.59 33.21 6.89
N GLU A 218 -1.01 34.41 7.33
CA GLU A 218 -0.82 34.88 8.69
C GLU A 218 -1.48 33.94 9.71
N ALA A 219 -2.73 33.54 9.47
CA ALA A 219 -3.43 32.59 10.34
C ALA A 219 -2.70 31.23 10.44
N ALA A 220 -2.19 30.72 9.32
CA ALA A 220 -1.42 29.47 9.31
C ALA A 220 -0.10 29.59 10.09
N PHE A 221 0.63 30.70 9.94
CA PHE A 221 1.86 30.93 10.73
C PHE A 221 1.58 31.19 12.21
N GLN A 222 0.46 31.84 12.55
CA GLN A 222 0.02 31.98 13.93
C GLN A 222 -0.24 30.61 14.55
N ARG A 223 -0.92 29.71 13.83
CA ARG A 223 -1.13 28.34 14.28
C ARG A 223 0.18 27.57 14.51
N VAL A 224 1.21 27.81 13.70
CA VAL A 224 2.56 27.28 13.96
C VAL A 224 3.09 27.79 15.30
N LEU A 225 2.99 29.09 15.58
CA LEU A 225 3.50 29.68 16.83
C LEU A 225 2.69 29.28 18.06
N GLU A 226 1.40 28.94 17.91
CA GLU A 226 0.61 28.33 18.99
C GLU A 226 1.13 26.94 19.37
N LEU A 227 1.55 26.15 18.39
CA LEU A 227 2.08 24.80 18.58
C LEU A 227 3.56 24.81 18.99
N GLU A 228 4.34 25.73 18.43
CA GLU A 228 5.77 25.89 18.63
C GLU A 228 6.14 27.38 18.79
N PRO A 229 6.05 27.94 20.01
CA PRO A 229 6.27 29.37 20.25
C PRO A 229 7.66 29.90 19.85
N ASP A 230 8.66 29.02 19.84
CA ASP A 230 10.05 29.33 19.48
C ASP A 230 10.37 29.11 18.00
N ASN A 231 9.36 28.84 17.16
CA ASN A 231 9.56 28.62 15.73
C ASN A 231 9.96 29.93 15.01
N LEU A 232 11.28 30.12 14.84
CA LEU A 232 11.86 31.32 14.23
C LEU A 232 11.41 31.52 12.78
N GLN A 233 11.16 30.43 12.05
CA GLN A 233 10.72 30.50 10.66
C GLN A 233 9.31 31.13 10.56
N ALA A 234 8.38 30.71 11.41
CA ALA A 234 7.01 31.24 11.42
C ALA A 234 7.00 32.71 11.87
N ARG A 235 7.77 33.05 12.91
CA ARG A 235 7.92 34.42 13.40
C ARG A 235 8.44 35.36 12.31
N GLY A 236 9.52 34.96 11.63
CA GLY A 236 10.08 35.74 10.53
C GLY A 236 9.14 35.84 9.33
N ALA A 237 8.34 34.80 9.03
CA ALA A 237 7.34 34.84 7.97
C ALA A 237 6.20 35.83 8.29
N LEU A 238 5.69 35.83 9.53
CA LEU A 238 4.69 36.79 10.02
C LEU A 238 5.20 38.23 9.95
N GLN A 239 6.42 38.51 10.42
CA GLN A 239 7.01 39.85 10.35
C GLN A 239 7.08 40.37 8.91
N ARG A 240 7.52 39.53 7.96
CA ARG A 240 7.54 39.88 6.54
C ARG A 240 6.14 40.14 5.97
N LEU A 241 5.12 39.41 6.43
CA LEU A 241 3.73 39.65 6.05
C LEU A 241 3.11 40.89 6.73
N GLN A 242 3.63 41.31 7.88
CA GLN A 242 3.14 42.50 8.59
C GLN A 242 3.90 43.78 8.20
N GLY A 243 4.98 43.64 7.42
CA GLY A 243 5.83 44.76 7.04
C GLY A 243 6.75 45.25 8.16
N GLU A 244 6.96 44.42 9.19
CA GLU A 244 7.88 44.73 10.28
C GLU A 244 9.32 44.40 9.87
N PRO A 245 10.30 45.29 10.10
CA PRO A 245 11.70 44.98 9.82
C PRO A 245 12.19 43.85 10.73
N THR A 246 12.87 42.86 10.16
CA THR A 246 13.54 41.78 10.90
C THR A 246 14.53 42.39 11.91
N PRO A 247 14.50 42.01 13.20
CA PRO A 247 15.45 42.51 14.20
C PRO A 247 16.89 42.10 13.92
#